data_AF-A0A3M1GC72-F1
#
_entry.id   AF-A0A3M1GC72-F1
#
_cell.length_a   1.000
_cell.length_b   1.000
_cell.length_c   1.000
_cell.angle_alpha   90.00
_cell.angle_beta   90.00
_cell.angle_gamma   90.00
#
_symmetry.space_group_name_H-M   'P 1'
#
loop_
_entity.id
_entity.type
_entity.pdbx_description
1 polymer ?
#
loop_
_entity_poly.entity_id
_entity_poly.type
_entity_poly.pdbx_seq_one_letter_code
_entity_poly.pdbx_strand_id
1 'polypeptide(L)'
;ERMRYYLEVFQWKDVPACLIYNSRPLAASEPLPATRRNGHVIIQGSLRADLNFIKYLAERDRARPHIDVYGFLQDHDPARAILLDRESAKRNGYTYRGFVDNETVSQRRRQYAFSFVSWNPTTFDTLHACPNKFFESIADGVPPIAAPHPQCREIIEKFDCGILLKDWSLEAFLEGLDTARRIYGTRRYRQLVANCRHAHETELCWERQFSRIRRRLPRATPPSGAGKRPRLVLLDPTLRDEVGHHYHYARHVLDGARRLGFETVIATNRALEVHIPEADRLHPVYWYDFWGRNISIPGKPVAADASAHFVETTRRLLAAETLGPNDEVFVPNISDTDLAALSDWLLALPEGKSPRWHLFIRHDLPKTGGTSRITSMQALGGGRSRVPVTFYTDTAELAAQHESATGVPVTVLPIPVSAEPLRKPRKRSRRPWRVTYLGDARTEKGYPLLPAIVRECADLITSGILSF
;
A
#
# COMPACT_ATOMS: atom_id res chain seq x y z
N GLU A 1 13.08 -6.78 24.34
CA GLU A 1 12.14 -7.82 24.82
C GLU A 1 11.20 -8.31 23.72
N ARG A 2 10.34 -7.46 23.14
CA ARG A 2 9.40 -7.81 22.06
C ARG A 2 10.00 -8.63 20.90
N MET A 3 11.20 -8.25 20.42
CA MET A 3 11.90 -9.01 19.37
C MET A 3 12.22 -10.44 19.83
N ARG A 4 12.73 -10.64 21.05
CA ARG A 4 13.04 -11.97 21.58
C ARG A 4 11.77 -12.82 21.71
N TYR A 5 10.69 -12.24 22.23
CA TYR A 5 9.41 -12.91 22.34
C TYR A 5 8.94 -13.48 21.00
N TYR A 6 8.97 -12.70 19.92
CA TYR A 6 8.56 -13.23 18.61
C TYR A 6 9.54 -14.25 18.04
N LEU A 7 10.86 -14.08 18.24
CA LEU A 7 11.83 -15.10 17.83
C LEU A 7 11.58 -16.44 18.55
N GLU A 8 11.16 -16.41 19.81
CA GLU A 8 10.77 -17.61 20.56
C GLU A 8 9.45 -18.20 20.07
N VAL A 9 8.41 -17.38 19.93
CA VAL A 9 7.07 -17.81 19.48
C VAL A 9 7.12 -18.45 18.09
N PHE A 10 7.95 -17.93 17.19
CA PHE A 10 8.12 -18.46 15.84
C PHE A 10 9.24 -19.49 15.70
N GLN A 11 9.92 -19.85 16.80
CA GLN A 11 11.04 -20.81 16.81
C GLN A 11 12.19 -20.39 15.87
N TRP A 12 12.47 -19.09 15.81
CA TRP A 12 13.51 -18.47 14.97
C TRP A 12 14.75 -18.08 15.76
N LYS A 13 15.11 -18.84 16.81
CA LYS A 13 16.20 -18.48 17.73
C LYS A 13 17.56 -18.31 17.03
N ASP A 14 17.77 -19.05 15.94
CA ASP A 14 19.04 -19.04 15.18
C ASP A 14 18.98 -18.14 13.93
N VAL A 15 17.87 -17.43 13.69
CA VAL A 15 17.72 -16.55 12.54
C VAL A 15 18.34 -15.18 12.85
N PRO A 16 19.29 -14.67 12.03
CA PRO A 16 19.81 -13.32 12.19
C PRO A 16 18.68 -12.29 12.13
N ALA A 17 18.42 -11.61 13.25
CA ALA A 17 17.36 -10.62 13.37
C ALA A 17 17.92 -9.22 13.62
N CYS A 18 17.23 -8.20 13.10
CA CYS A 18 17.52 -6.81 13.38
C CYS A 18 16.21 -6.07 13.71
N LEU A 19 16.24 -5.25 14.75
CA LEU A 19 15.13 -4.35 15.06
C LEU A 19 15.23 -3.09 14.21
N ILE A 20 14.12 -2.72 13.58
CA ILE A 20 13.95 -1.42 12.92
C ILE A 20 12.70 -0.73 13.45
N TYR A 21 12.74 0.59 13.44
CA TYR A 21 11.67 1.43 13.94
C TYR A 21 10.86 2.03 12.79
N ASN A 22 9.53 2.04 12.95
CA ASN A 22 8.61 2.64 11.99
C ASN A 22 8.68 4.17 12.06
N SER A 23 9.66 4.74 11.35
CA SER A 23 10.04 6.14 11.43
C SER A 23 9.54 6.95 10.22
N ARG A 24 9.79 8.26 10.18
CA ARG A 24 9.59 9.07 8.96
C ARG A 24 10.90 9.16 8.14
N PRO A 25 10.87 9.47 6.84
CA PRO A 25 12.09 9.77 6.09
C PRO A 25 12.72 11.09 6.55
N LEU A 26 14.03 11.28 6.33
CA LEU A 26 14.74 12.53 6.62
C LEU A 26 14.17 13.72 5.85
N ALA A 27 13.61 13.46 4.66
CA ALA A 27 12.91 14.45 3.84
C ALA A 27 11.56 14.91 4.44
N ALA A 28 11.16 14.40 5.61
CA ALA A 28 9.98 14.88 6.32
C ALA A 28 10.09 16.39 6.62
N SER A 29 8.92 17.01 6.78
CA SER A 29 8.80 18.45 7.03
C SER A 29 9.70 18.94 8.19
N GLU A 30 10.39 20.05 7.97
CA GLU A 30 11.30 20.63 8.97
C GLU A 30 10.57 21.06 10.25
N PRO A 31 11.02 20.77 11.48
CA PRO A 31 10.32 21.20 12.69
C PRO A 31 10.13 22.73 12.76
N LEU A 32 8.97 23.19 13.25
CA LEU A 32 8.83 24.60 13.60
C LEU A 32 9.67 24.92 14.85
N PRO A 33 10.32 26.11 14.90
CA PRO A 33 11.02 26.57 16.08
C PRO A 33 10.14 26.52 17.33
N ALA A 34 10.74 26.21 18.48
CA ALA A 34 10.03 26.10 19.76
C ALA A 34 9.22 27.37 20.12
N THR A 35 9.67 28.55 19.69
CA THR A 35 9.03 29.85 19.93
C THR A 35 7.77 30.10 19.09
N ARG A 36 7.56 29.31 18.01
CA ARG A 36 6.43 29.48 17.07
C ARG A 36 5.27 28.51 17.34
N ARG A 37 5.32 27.76 18.43
CA ARG A 37 4.31 26.74 18.75
C ARG A 37 3.17 27.33 19.57
N ASN A 38 2.03 26.66 19.55
CA ASN A 38 0.76 27.20 20.08
C ASN A 38 0.52 26.91 21.58
N GLY A 39 1.44 26.21 22.27
CA GLY A 39 1.26 25.82 23.67
C GLY A 39 0.24 24.70 23.92
N HIS A 40 -0.44 24.19 22.88
CA HIS A 40 -1.44 23.13 22.99
C HIS A 40 -0.80 21.74 22.89
N VAL A 41 -1.54 20.74 23.36
CA VAL A 41 -1.20 19.32 23.17
C VAL A 41 -2.08 18.73 22.06
N ILE A 42 -1.49 17.92 21.18
CA ILE A 42 -2.23 17.16 20.17
C ILE A 42 -2.41 15.70 20.55
N ILE A 43 -3.64 15.21 20.43
CA ILE A 43 -3.97 13.79 20.37
C ILE A 43 -4.39 13.48 18.94
N GLN A 44 -3.80 12.45 18.34
CA GLN A 44 -4.12 12.01 16.98
C GLN A 44 -4.22 10.48 16.86
N GLY A 45 -5.01 10.00 15.89
CA GLY A 45 -5.12 8.58 15.52
C GLY A 45 -6.55 8.04 15.65
N SER A 46 -6.72 6.71 15.65
CA SER A 46 -8.03 6.08 15.89
C SER A 46 -8.47 6.34 17.33
N LEU A 47 -9.61 6.99 17.57
CA LEU A 47 -9.99 7.50 18.89
C LEU A 47 -10.87 6.49 19.64
N ARG A 48 -10.43 6.07 20.84
CA ARG A 48 -11.12 5.03 21.63
C ARG A 48 -11.04 5.31 23.13
N ALA A 49 -12.18 5.22 23.82
CA ALA A 49 -12.32 5.63 25.22
C ALA A 49 -11.28 4.97 26.12
N ASP A 50 -11.20 3.64 26.07
CA ASP A 50 -10.31 2.87 26.95
C ASP A 50 -8.97 2.53 26.31
N LEU A 51 -8.90 2.45 24.98
CA LEU A 51 -7.71 1.91 24.31
C LEU A 51 -6.59 2.94 24.20
N ASN A 52 -6.91 4.22 24.02
CA ASN A 52 -5.95 5.32 24.09
C ASN A 52 -6.41 6.45 25.03
N PHE A 53 -7.22 6.07 26.01
CA PHE A 53 -7.60 6.89 27.16
C PHE A 53 -8.27 8.22 26.82
N ILE A 54 -9.10 8.26 25.77
CA ILE A 54 -9.90 9.46 25.46
C ILE A 54 -10.79 9.85 26.64
N LYS A 55 -11.21 8.89 27.48
CA LYS A 55 -11.96 9.17 28.71
C LYS A 55 -11.25 10.12 29.69
N TYR A 56 -9.93 10.17 29.69
CA TYR A 56 -9.17 11.10 30.54
C TYR A 56 -9.46 12.57 30.23
N LEU A 57 -9.94 12.88 29.03
CA LEU A 57 -10.37 14.22 28.67
C LEU A 57 -11.64 14.65 29.41
N ALA A 58 -12.57 13.72 29.67
CA ALA A 58 -13.78 13.97 30.45
C ALA A 58 -13.52 13.93 31.97
N GLU A 59 -12.56 13.12 32.40
CA GLU A 59 -12.25 12.91 33.82
C GLU A 59 -11.29 13.96 34.39
N ARG A 60 -10.53 14.68 33.55
CA ARG A 60 -9.65 15.75 34.04
C ARG A 60 -10.45 16.94 34.56
N ASP A 61 -10.01 17.50 35.68
CA ASP A 61 -10.62 18.64 36.38
C ASP A 61 -9.95 19.99 36.04
N ARG A 62 -9.13 20.02 34.98
CA ARG A 62 -8.31 21.19 34.60
C ARG A 62 -8.38 21.47 33.09
N ALA A 63 -8.50 22.75 32.73
CA ALA A 63 -8.61 23.19 31.34
C ALA A 63 -7.26 23.42 30.61
N ARG A 64 -6.13 23.42 31.32
CA ARG A 64 -4.81 23.71 30.73
C ARG A 64 -3.80 22.61 30.99
N PRO A 65 -2.92 22.28 30.02
CA PRO A 65 -2.90 22.82 28.65
C PRO A 65 -4.11 22.36 27.82
N HIS A 66 -4.50 23.19 26.84
CA HIS A 66 -5.61 22.88 25.93
C HIS A 66 -5.21 21.69 25.04
N ILE A 67 -6.16 20.79 24.76
CA ILE A 67 -5.92 19.59 23.96
C ILE A 67 -6.77 19.61 22.69
N ASP A 68 -6.12 19.57 21.54
CA ASP A 68 -6.82 19.33 20.27
C ASP A 68 -6.74 17.85 19.90
N VAL A 69 -7.88 17.28 19.52
CA VAL A 69 -8.03 15.85 19.21
C VAL A 69 -8.41 15.67 17.75
N TYR A 70 -7.58 14.95 17.00
CA TYR A 70 -7.79 14.61 15.60
C TYR A 70 -7.95 13.11 15.43
N GLY A 71 -8.83 12.70 14.53
CA GLY A 71 -8.87 11.31 14.08
C GLY A 71 -10.26 10.72 13.99
N PHE A 72 -10.29 9.43 13.68
CA PHE A 72 -11.53 8.73 13.37
C PHE A 72 -12.26 8.31 14.66
N LEU A 73 -13.54 8.67 14.75
CA LEU A 73 -14.47 8.22 15.77
C LEU A 73 -15.24 7.00 15.27
N GLN A 74 -15.27 5.93 16.05
CA GLN A 74 -16.14 4.79 15.79
C GLN A 74 -17.54 5.07 16.38
N ASP A 75 -18.61 4.79 15.62
CA ASP A 75 -19.98 5.15 16.02
C ASP A 75 -20.43 4.54 17.35
N HIS A 76 -19.92 3.36 17.69
CA HIS A 76 -20.27 2.64 18.92
C HIS A 76 -19.26 2.80 20.07
N ASP A 77 -18.18 3.58 19.90
CA ASP A 77 -17.20 3.76 20.97
C ASP A 77 -17.59 4.93 21.90
N PRO A 78 -17.50 4.77 23.24
CA PRO A 78 -17.83 5.83 24.20
C PRO A 78 -17.04 7.14 23.99
N ALA A 79 -15.89 7.10 23.30
CA ALA A 79 -15.12 8.27 22.93
C ALA A 79 -15.95 9.29 22.14
N ARG A 80 -16.95 8.84 21.37
CA ARG A 80 -17.85 9.73 20.62
C ARG A 80 -18.64 10.65 21.54
N ALA A 81 -19.26 10.11 22.60
CA ALA A 81 -20.03 10.90 23.55
C ALA A 81 -19.13 11.91 24.28
N ILE A 82 -17.94 11.47 24.71
CA ILE A 82 -16.94 12.31 25.36
C ILE A 82 -16.50 13.47 24.45
N LEU A 83 -16.13 13.19 23.21
CA LEU A 83 -15.55 14.17 22.30
C LEU A 83 -16.56 15.15 21.71
N LEU A 84 -17.85 14.80 21.71
CA LEU A 84 -18.94 15.65 21.23
C LEU A 84 -19.67 16.42 22.35
N ASP A 85 -19.42 16.11 23.62
CA ASP A 85 -19.93 16.88 24.76
C ASP A 85 -19.21 18.24 24.84
N ARG A 86 -19.93 19.30 24.45
CA ARG A 86 -19.42 20.68 24.41
C ARG A 86 -19.17 21.27 25.80
N GLU A 87 -20.00 20.92 26.79
CA GLU A 87 -19.85 21.43 28.16
C GLU A 87 -18.65 20.81 28.84
N SER A 88 -18.49 19.49 28.71
CA SER A 88 -17.28 18.79 29.14
C SER A 88 -16.04 19.32 28.42
N ALA A 89 -16.10 19.50 27.10
CA ALA A 89 -15.00 20.05 26.30
C ALA A 89 -14.55 21.45 26.77
N LYS A 90 -15.51 22.33 27.08
CA LYS A 90 -15.23 23.68 27.59
C LYS A 90 -14.67 23.64 29.01
N ARG A 91 -15.31 22.93 29.93
CA ARG A 91 -14.90 22.80 31.33
C ARG A 91 -13.50 22.21 31.46
N ASN A 92 -13.24 21.16 30.68
CA ASN A 92 -12.01 20.41 30.76
C ASN A 92 -10.99 20.85 29.70
N GLY A 93 -11.27 21.84 28.84
CA GLY A 93 -10.29 22.45 27.92
C GLY A 93 -9.78 21.58 26.76
N TYR A 94 -10.65 20.82 26.10
CA TYR A 94 -10.29 20.07 24.88
C TYR A 94 -11.18 20.43 23.69
N THR A 95 -10.76 20.08 22.48
CA THR A 95 -11.55 20.28 21.26
C THR A 95 -11.35 19.12 20.30
N TYR A 96 -12.45 18.46 19.92
CA TYR A 96 -12.43 17.51 18.81
C TYR A 96 -12.44 18.27 17.47
N ARG A 97 -11.45 17.99 16.64
CA ARG A 97 -11.21 18.67 15.35
C ARG A 97 -11.62 17.83 14.15
N GLY A 98 -12.22 16.66 14.37
CA GLY A 98 -12.62 15.76 13.30
C GLY A 98 -11.50 14.85 12.80
N PHE A 99 -11.83 14.05 11.81
CA PHE A 99 -10.87 13.34 10.99
C PHE A 99 -10.31 14.27 9.92
N VAL A 100 -8.99 14.23 9.71
CA VAL A 100 -8.30 14.88 8.60
C VAL A 100 -7.30 13.88 8.03
N ASP A 101 -6.89 14.08 6.78
CA ASP A 101 -5.88 13.23 6.15
C ASP A 101 -4.49 13.38 6.81
N ASN A 102 -3.59 12.45 6.48
CA ASN A 102 -2.26 12.37 7.08
C ASN A 102 -1.35 13.56 6.74
N GLU A 103 -1.53 14.18 5.57
CA GLU A 103 -0.73 15.35 5.19
C GLU A 103 -1.15 16.56 6.01
N THR A 104 -2.46 16.81 6.10
CA THR A 104 -3.06 17.87 6.89
C THR A 104 -2.68 17.75 8.37
N VAL A 105 -2.81 16.55 8.97
CA VAL A 105 -2.42 16.38 10.38
C VAL A 105 -0.91 16.55 10.58
N SER A 106 -0.09 16.13 9.62
CA SER A 106 1.37 16.35 9.68
C SER A 106 1.73 17.83 9.64
N GLN A 107 1.09 18.62 8.79
CA GLN A 107 1.33 20.06 8.72
C GLN A 107 0.89 20.77 10.01
N ARG A 108 -0.25 20.36 10.58
CA ARG A 108 -0.78 20.92 11.84
C ARG A 108 0.05 20.51 13.04
N ARG A 109 0.47 19.25 13.15
CA ARG A 109 1.22 18.69 14.30
C ARG A 109 2.45 19.53 14.65
N ARG A 110 3.19 20.01 13.65
CA ARG A 110 4.37 20.88 13.84
C ARG A 110 4.09 22.16 14.64
N GLN A 111 2.84 22.63 14.65
CA GLN A 111 2.41 23.83 15.38
C GLN A 111 2.17 23.55 16.87
N TYR A 112 1.99 22.29 17.26
CA TYR A 112 1.69 21.90 18.63
C TYR A 112 2.93 21.88 19.52
N ALA A 113 2.71 22.19 20.79
CA ALA A 113 3.79 22.19 21.77
C ALA A 113 4.24 20.77 22.12
N PHE A 114 3.28 19.86 22.31
CA PHE A 114 3.50 18.46 22.68
C PHE A 114 2.49 17.55 21.99
N SER A 115 2.77 16.24 21.93
CA SER A 115 1.80 15.22 21.50
C SER A 115 1.58 14.17 22.58
N PHE A 116 0.35 13.77 22.84
CA PHE A 116 0.08 12.70 23.81
C PHE A 116 0.00 11.32 23.13
N VAL A 117 0.78 10.37 23.65
CA VAL A 117 0.97 9.03 23.09
C VAL A 117 0.80 7.96 24.17
N SER A 118 -0.31 7.24 24.10
CA SER A 118 -0.58 6.12 25.02
C SER A 118 -1.44 5.06 24.34
N TRP A 119 -1.21 3.80 24.72
CA TRP A 119 -2.11 2.67 24.50
C TRP A 119 -2.32 1.94 25.81
N ASN A 120 -3.54 1.47 26.05
CA ASN A 120 -3.86 0.69 27.22
C ASN A 120 -3.21 -0.70 27.13
N PRO A 121 -2.30 -1.08 28.07
CA PRO A 121 -1.44 -2.24 27.96
C PRO A 121 -2.17 -3.54 28.36
N THR A 122 -3.34 -3.79 27.78
CA THR A 122 -4.19 -4.97 28.07
C THR A 122 -3.68 -6.25 27.44
N THR A 123 -2.70 -6.15 26.54
CA THR A 123 -2.09 -7.28 25.84
C THR A 123 -0.59 -7.07 25.72
N PHE A 124 0.16 -8.14 25.47
CA PHE A 124 1.59 -8.05 25.17
C PHE A 124 1.91 -7.04 24.06
N ASP A 125 1.12 -7.05 22.98
CA ASP A 125 1.32 -6.16 21.83
C ASP A 125 1.04 -4.68 22.17
N THR A 126 0.03 -4.42 22.99
CA THR A 126 -0.32 -3.05 23.42
C THR A 126 0.62 -2.53 24.49
N LEU A 127 1.14 -3.39 25.37
CA LEU A 127 2.22 -3.06 26.30
C LEU A 127 3.50 -2.68 25.54
N HIS A 128 3.89 -3.49 24.55
CA HIS A 128 5.10 -3.29 23.75
C HIS A 128 4.86 -2.46 22.48
N ALA A 129 3.78 -1.68 22.44
CA ALA A 129 3.50 -0.77 21.33
C ALA A 129 4.43 0.45 21.39
N CYS A 130 5.04 0.79 20.25
CA CYS A 130 5.59 2.12 20.02
C CYS A 130 4.85 2.70 18.81
N PRO A 131 3.81 3.52 19.03
CA PRO A 131 2.87 3.90 17.98
C PRO A 131 3.51 4.81 16.93
N ASN A 132 3.05 4.78 15.68
CA ASN A 132 3.56 5.66 14.61
C ASN A 132 3.55 7.14 15.02
N LYS A 133 2.48 7.59 15.70
CA LYS A 133 2.37 8.96 16.22
C LYS A 133 3.50 9.39 17.15
N PHE A 134 4.18 8.45 17.81
CA PHE A 134 5.38 8.72 18.60
C PHE A 134 6.53 9.18 17.70
N PHE A 135 6.88 8.38 16.69
CA PHE A 135 7.95 8.67 15.74
C PHE A 135 7.62 9.89 14.87
N GLU A 136 6.37 10.04 14.46
CA GLU A 136 5.90 11.20 13.71
C GLU A 136 6.04 12.50 14.50
N SER A 137 5.71 12.48 15.80
CA SER A 137 5.86 13.65 16.67
C SER A 137 7.33 14.02 16.82
N ILE A 138 8.21 13.04 17.05
CA ILE A 138 9.66 13.26 17.13
C ILE A 138 10.20 13.84 15.82
N ALA A 139 9.81 13.29 14.67
CA ALA A 139 10.24 13.80 13.36
C ALA A 139 9.84 15.26 13.13
N ASP A 140 8.65 15.66 13.58
CA ASP A 140 8.15 17.04 13.51
C ASP A 140 8.68 17.94 14.64
N GLY A 141 9.60 17.42 15.47
CA GLY A 141 10.19 18.09 16.62
C GLY A 141 9.20 18.36 17.75
N VAL A 142 8.08 17.64 17.81
CA VAL A 142 7.03 17.75 18.83
C VAL A 142 7.32 16.72 19.94
N PRO A 143 7.75 17.16 21.14
CA PRO A 143 8.07 16.24 22.22
C PRO A 143 6.82 15.45 22.64
N PRO A 144 6.87 14.09 22.64
CA PRO A 144 5.76 13.29 23.10
C PRO A 144 5.65 13.30 24.62
N ILE A 145 4.43 13.36 25.13
CA ILE A 145 4.03 12.95 26.48
C ILE A 145 3.58 11.50 26.34
N ALA A 146 4.43 10.55 26.72
CA ALA A 146 4.23 9.15 26.40
C ALA A 146 4.03 8.29 27.65
N ALA A 147 3.03 7.40 27.60
CA ALA A 147 2.91 6.32 28.56
C ALA A 147 4.15 5.39 28.52
N PRO A 148 4.49 4.71 29.63
CA PRO A 148 5.78 4.02 29.77
C PRO A 148 5.84 2.67 29.05
N HIS A 149 5.39 2.61 27.80
CA HIS A 149 5.66 1.52 26.89
C HIS A 149 7.19 1.32 26.80
N PRO A 150 7.72 0.09 26.90
CA PRO A 150 9.17 -0.12 27.03
C PRO A 150 10.01 0.54 25.92
N GLN A 151 9.54 0.51 24.68
CA GLN A 151 10.24 1.12 23.55
C GLN A 151 10.11 2.66 23.52
N CYS A 152 8.97 3.22 23.94
CA CYS A 152 8.84 4.67 24.11
C CYS A 152 9.76 5.18 25.21
N ARG A 153 9.82 4.46 26.34
CA ARG A 153 10.74 4.72 27.46
C ARG A 153 12.19 4.73 27.00
N GLU A 154 12.63 3.65 26.35
CA GLU A 154 14.01 3.52 25.85
C GLU A 154 14.41 4.71 24.97
N ILE A 155 13.54 5.10 24.04
CA ILE A 155 13.81 6.22 23.12
C ILE A 155 13.80 7.57 23.85
N ILE A 156 12.82 7.83 24.72
CA ILE A 156 12.75 9.08 25.49
C ILE A 156 13.97 9.22 26.40
N GLU A 157 14.35 8.17 27.13
CA GLU A 157 15.49 8.20 28.05
C GLU A 157 16.80 8.36 27.28
N LYS A 158 16.96 7.68 26.13
CA LYS A 158 18.16 7.75 25.30
C LYS A 158 18.40 9.14 24.70
N PHE A 159 17.35 9.74 24.14
CA PHE A 159 17.49 11.01 23.42
C PHE A 159 17.07 12.22 24.23
N ASP A 160 16.47 12.01 25.40
CA ASP A 160 15.91 13.07 26.23
C ASP A 160 14.95 13.96 25.42
N CYS A 161 14.05 13.33 24.67
CA CYS A 161 13.25 13.99 23.63
C CYS A 161 11.74 14.05 23.95
N GLY A 162 11.33 13.78 25.18
CA GLY A 162 9.91 13.74 25.57
C GLY A 162 9.68 13.76 27.08
N ILE A 163 8.43 13.64 27.48
CA ILE A 163 7.99 13.47 28.87
C ILE A 163 7.49 12.04 29.01
N LEU A 164 8.12 11.26 29.89
CA LEU A 164 7.70 9.90 30.18
C LEU A 164 6.75 9.89 31.38
N LEU A 165 5.59 9.27 31.23
CA LEU A 165 4.65 9.08 32.34
C LEU A 165 5.11 7.97 33.28
N LYS A 166 4.72 8.08 34.55
CA LYS A 166 5.02 7.07 35.59
C LYS A 166 4.36 5.73 35.28
N ASP A 167 3.09 5.77 34.90
CA ASP A 167 2.26 4.62 34.53
C ASP A 167 1.15 5.07 33.55
N TRP A 168 0.11 4.25 33.37
CA TRP A 168 -1.01 4.52 32.47
C TRP A 168 -2.21 5.18 33.16
N SER A 169 -2.11 5.57 34.42
CA SER A 169 -3.23 6.14 35.19
C SER A 169 -3.61 7.56 34.73
N LEU A 170 -4.81 7.98 35.13
CA LEU A 170 -5.25 9.37 34.97
C LEU A 170 -4.31 10.33 35.72
N GLU A 171 -3.87 9.97 36.93
CA GLU A 171 -2.96 10.78 37.73
C GLU A 171 -1.64 11.04 37.00
N ALA A 172 -1.00 9.98 36.47
CA ALA A 172 0.22 10.13 35.69
C ALA A 172 0.00 10.97 34.43
N PHE A 173 -1.14 10.82 33.74
CA PHE A 173 -1.51 11.68 32.62
C PHE A 173 -1.58 13.16 33.03
N LEU A 174 -2.25 13.48 34.13
CA LEU A 174 -2.38 14.85 34.65
C LEU A 174 -1.02 15.45 35.06
N GLU A 175 -0.18 14.69 35.75
CA GLU A 175 1.19 15.09 36.11
C GLU A 175 2.05 15.38 34.86
N GLY A 176 1.90 14.55 33.82
CA GLY A 176 2.57 14.75 32.54
C GLY A 176 2.14 16.05 31.85
N LEU A 177 0.83 16.35 31.87
CA LEU A 177 0.30 17.61 31.35
C LEU A 177 0.79 18.82 32.17
N ASP A 178 0.85 18.72 33.49
CA ASP A 178 1.37 19.78 34.36
C ASP A 178 2.85 20.04 34.12
N THR A 179 3.63 18.97 33.93
CA THR A 179 5.04 19.06 33.57
C THR A 179 5.20 19.76 32.21
N ALA A 180 4.43 19.34 31.20
CA ALA A 180 4.44 19.97 29.88
C ALA A 180 4.12 21.47 29.96
N ARG A 181 3.08 21.84 30.74
CA ARG A 181 2.70 23.24 30.98
C ARG A 181 3.81 24.03 31.65
N ARG A 182 4.48 23.47 32.66
CA ARG A 182 5.54 24.15 33.43
C ARG A 182 6.79 24.39 32.60
N ILE A 183 7.16 23.43 31.75
CA ILE A 183 8.39 23.54 30.95
C ILE A 183 8.18 24.30 29.64
N TYR A 184 6.97 24.43 29.13
CA TYR A 184 6.70 25.15 27.89
C TYR A 184 7.30 26.56 27.90
N GLY A 185 7.99 26.95 26.82
CA GLY A 185 8.68 28.25 26.70
C GLY A 185 10.03 28.35 27.42
N THR A 186 10.39 27.38 28.28
CA THR A 186 11.67 27.39 29.01
C THR A 186 12.85 26.86 28.17
N ARG A 187 14.07 26.96 28.70
CA ARG A 187 15.26 26.32 28.11
C ARG A 187 15.09 24.79 28.01
N ARG A 188 14.44 24.17 29.00
CA ARG A 188 14.16 22.72 29.00
C ARG A 188 13.31 22.32 27.81
N TYR A 189 12.25 23.07 27.51
CA TYR A 189 11.42 22.79 26.34
C TYR A 189 12.16 22.93 25.01
N ARG A 190 12.97 23.98 24.86
CA ARG A 190 13.83 24.15 23.67
C ARG A 190 14.79 22.97 23.49
N GLN A 191 15.33 22.45 24.58
CA GLN A 191 16.18 21.26 24.56
C GLN A 191 15.41 20.04 24.06
N LEU A 192 14.20 19.77 24.56
CA LEU A 192 13.38 18.64 24.10
C LEU A 192 13.10 18.71 22.59
N VAL A 193 12.75 19.89 22.06
CA VAL A 193 12.50 20.09 20.62
C VAL A 193 13.75 19.81 19.79
N ALA A 194 14.91 20.32 20.22
CA ALA A 194 16.19 20.06 19.55
C ALA A 194 16.58 18.58 19.61
N ASN A 195 16.34 17.93 20.75
CA ASN A 195 16.59 16.52 20.95
C ASN A 195 15.69 15.63 20.08
N CYS A 196 14.42 16.01 19.87
CA CYS A 196 13.57 15.31 18.90
C CYS A 196 14.19 15.33 17.50
N ARG A 197 14.67 16.50 17.05
CA ARG A 197 15.32 16.64 15.74
C ARG A 197 16.60 15.81 15.66
N HIS A 198 17.44 15.88 16.70
CA HIS A 198 18.65 15.08 16.81
C HIS A 198 18.35 13.57 16.74
N ALA A 199 17.34 13.10 17.49
CA ALA A 199 16.92 11.70 17.47
C ALA A 199 16.48 11.26 16.07
N HIS A 200 15.70 12.09 15.37
CA HIS A 200 15.26 11.82 14.00
C HIS A 200 16.42 11.74 13.01
N GLU A 201 17.32 12.73 12.99
CA GLU A 201 18.41 12.83 12.00
C GLU A 201 19.49 11.75 12.17
N THR A 202 19.75 11.38 13.42
CA THR A 202 20.82 10.43 13.76
C THR A 202 20.37 8.98 13.72
N GLU A 203 19.09 8.71 14.04
CA GLU A 203 18.62 7.34 14.23
C GLU A 203 17.20 7.09 13.77
N LEU A 204 16.23 7.89 14.20
CA LEU A 204 14.80 7.64 14.03
C LEU A 204 14.29 8.15 12.68
N CYS A 205 14.98 7.81 11.60
CA CYS A 205 14.55 8.01 10.21
C CYS A 205 14.82 6.79 9.34
N TRP A 206 14.04 6.62 8.28
CA TRP A 206 14.09 5.43 7.42
C TRP A 206 15.48 5.19 6.85
N GLU A 207 16.17 6.23 6.40
CA GLU A 207 17.51 6.17 5.81
C GLU A 207 18.51 5.54 6.78
N ARG A 208 18.45 5.94 8.07
CA ARG A 208 19.32 5.39 9.12
C ARG A 208 18.90 3.98 9.50
N GLN A 209 17.60 3.72 9.66
CA GLN A 209 17.08 2.38 9.98
C GLN A 209 17.45 1.35 8.90
N PHE A 210 17.26 1.67 7.62
CA PHE A 210 17.63 0.80 6.50
C PHE A 210 19.14 0.60 6.38
N SER A 211 19.95 1.62 6.68
CA SER A 211 21.42 1.48 6.62
C SER A 211 21.97 0.36 7.51
N ARG A 212 21.30 0.06 8.64
CA ARG A 212 21.63 -1.02 9.58
C ARG A 212 21.45 -2.40 8.96
N ILE A 213 20.44 -2.56 8.12
CA ILE A 213 20.14 -3.83 7.44
C ILE A 213 20.90 -3.93 6.12
N ARG A 214 21.09 -2.82 5.39
CA ARG A 214 21.69 -2.80 4.04
C ARG A 214 23.03 -3.54 3.93
N ARG A 215 23.86 -3.53 4.99
CA ARG A 215 25.15 -4.25 5.02
C ARG A 215 25.01 -5.76 5.22
N ARG A 216 23.87 -6.22 5.74
CA ARG A 216 23.55 -7.61 6.07
C ARG A 216 22.60 -8.24 5.06
N LEU A 217 21.86 -7.43 4.30
CA LEU A 217 21.17 -7.92 3.13
C LEU A 217 22.21 -8.53 2.19
N PRO A 218 21.97 -9.73 1.63
CA PRO A 218 22.83 -10.24 0.58
C PRO A 218 22.96 -9.14 -0.45
N ARG A 219 24.21 -8.76 -0.76
CA ARG A 219 24.45 -7.99 -1.97
C ARG A 219 23.81 -8.84 -3.06
N ALA A 220 22.78 -8.32 -3.71
CA ALA A 220 22.39 -8.88 -5.00
C ALA A 220 23.67 -8.82 -5.81
N THR A 221 24.35 -9.95 -5.97
CA THR A 221 25.50 -10.07 -6.84
C THR A 221 24.94 -9.67 -8.18
N PRO A 222 25.27 -8.47 -8.71
CA PRO A 222 24.87 -8.16 -10.06
C PRO A 222 25.48 -9.28 -10.90
N PRO A 223 24.77 -9.87 -11.86
CA PRO A 223 25.40 -10.82 -12.76
C PRO A 223 26.69 -10.18 -13.29
N SER A 224 27.82 -10.84 -13.04
CA SER A 224 29.13 -10.42 -13.47
C SER A 224 29.18 -10.56 -14.99
N GLY A 225 28.85 -9.47 -15.68
CA GLY A 225 28.93 -9.36 -17.12
C GLY A 225 28.87 -7.90 -17.51
N ALA A 226 29.97 -7.38 -18.06
CA ALA A 226 30.03 -6.07 -18.71
C ALA A 226 29.28 -6.10 -20.05
N GLY A 227 27.97 -6.33 -19.99
CA GLY A 227 27.01 -6.26 -21.08
C GLY A 227 25.76 -5.52 -20.60
N LYS A 228 25.05 -4.83 -21.51
CA LYS A 228 23.81 -4.11 -21.21
C LYS A 228 22.82 -5.11 -20.58
N ARG A 229 22.30 -4.84 -19.37
CA ARG A 229 21.33 -5.73 -18.72
C ARG A 229 20.11 -5.93 -19.63
N PRO A 230 19.58 -7.15 -19.78
CA PRO A 230 18.34 -7.36 -20.50
C PRO A 230 17.21 -6.62 -19.76
N ARG A 231 16.24 -6.10 -20.51
CA ARG A 231 15.10 -5.38 -19.93
C ARG A 231 13.84 -6.19 -19.97
N LEU A 232 13.00 -6.02 -18.94
CA LEU A 232 11.60 -6.38 -19.01
C LEU A 232 10.79 -5.08 -19.10
N VAL A 233 10.04 -4.94 -20.19
CA VAL A 233 9.12 -3.83 -20.41
C VAL A 233 7.68 -4.29 -20.19
N LEU A 234 7.02 -3.81 -19.14
CA LEU A 234 5.62 -4.10 -18.84
C LEU A 234 4.73 -3.01 -19.43
N LEU A 235 3.76 -3.36 -20.27
CA LEU A 235 2.84 -2.44 -20.92
C LEU A 235 1.42 -2.62 -20.35
N ASP A 236 0.99 -1.77 -19.41
CA ASP A 236 -0.37 -1.82 -18.85
C ASP A 236 -1.10 -0.48 -19.07
N PRO A 237 -1.88 -0.34 -20.16
CA PRO A 237 -2.63 0.89 -20.46
C PRO A 237 -3.75 1.17 -19.44
N THR A 238 -4.08 0.23 -18.57
CA THR A 238 -5.16 0.33 -17.58
C THR A 238 -4.64 0.76 -16.21
N LEU A 239 -3.35 0.55 -15.94
CA LEU A 239 -2.75 0.89 -14.66
C LEU A 239 -2.70 2.41 -14.45
N ARG A 240 -3.47 2.90 -13.47
CA ARG A 240 -3.49 4.31 -13.06
C ARG A 240 -3.52 4.53 -11.54
N ASP A 241 -4.04 3.60 -10.76
CA ASP A 241 -4.23 3.74 -9.32
C ASP A 241 -4.03 2.36 -8.65
N GLU A 242 -4.23 2.28 -7.33
CA GLU A 242 -4.16 0.99 -6.61
C GLU A 242 -5.45 0.16 -6.77
N VAL A 243 -6.44 0.63 -7.54
CA VAL A 243 -7.75 -0.01 -7.67
C VAL A 243 -7.70 -1.09 -8.75
N GLY A 244 -8.30 -2.24 -8.42
CA GLY A 244 -8.31 -3.41 -9.30
C GLY A 244 -7.03 -4.24 -9.18
N HIS A 245 -6.83 -5.14 -10.14
CA HIS A 245 -5.74 -6.12 -10.07
C HIS A 245 -4.44 -5.66 -10.73
N HIS A 246 -4.41 -4.47 -11.34
CA HIS A 246 -3.30 -4.01 -12.19
C HIS A 246 -2.05 -3.65 -11.38
N TYR A 247 -2.20 -2.87 -10.31
CA TYR A 247 -1.08 -2.33 -9.55
C TYR A 247 -0.26 -3.43 -8.87
N HIS A 248 -0.91 -4.27 -8.05
CA HIS A 248 -0.22 -5.36 -7.36
C HIS A 248 0.38 -6.38 -8.32
N TYR A 249 -0.30 -6.65 -9.43
CA TYR A 249 0.21 -7.55 -10.47
C TYR A 249 1.50 -6.99 -11.10
N ALA A 250 1.48 -5.72 -11.52
CA ALA A 250 2.65 -5.05 -12.09
C ALA A 250 3.83 -5.06 -11.10
N ARG A 251 3.59 -4.71 -9.82
CA ARG A 251 4.63 -4.73 -8.78
C ARG A 251 5.25 -6.11 -8.61
N HIS A 252 4.45 -7.17 -8.56
CA HIS A 252 4.98 -8.52 -8.41
C HIS A 252 5.78 -8.99 -9.62
N VAL A 253 5.34 -8.67 -10.84
CA VAL A 253 6.08 -9.01 -12.06
C VAL A 253 7.40 -8.26 -12.13
N LEU A 254 7.40 -6.95 -11.87
CA LEU A 254 8.62 -6.13 -11.89
C LEU A 254 9.60 -6.54 -10.79
N ASP A 255 9.13 -6.80 -9.57
CA ASP A 255 9.99 -7.32 -8.48
C ASP A 255 10.62 -8.67 -8.88
N GLY A 256 9.83 -9.58 -9.45
CA GLY A 256 10.33 -10.85 -9.98
C GLY A 256 11.43 -10.67 -11.03
N ALA A 257 11.20 -9.80 -12.02
CA ALA A 257 12.17 -9.52 -13.07
C ALA A 257 13.46 -8.91 -12.53
N ARG A 258 13.34 -7.95 -11.60
CA ARG A 258 14.47 -7.31 -10.94
C ARG A 258 15.33 -8.33 -10.19
N ARG A 259 14.71 -9.29 -9.50
CA ARG A 259 15.43 -10.39 -8.82
C ARG A 259 16.16 -11.31 -9.80
N LEU A 260 15.65 -11.45 -11.02
CA LEU A 260 16.29 -12.18 -12.12
C LEU A 260 17.34 -11.36 -12.87
N GLY A 261 17.62 -10.12 -12.43
CA GLY A 261 18.66 -9.27 -13.01
C GLY A 261 18.24 -8.44 -14.21
N PHE A 262 16.94 -8.40 -14.53
CA PHE A 262 16.41 -7.49 -15.55
C PHE A 262 16.43 -6.06 -15.05
N GLU A 263 16.66 -5.12 -15.96
CA GLU A 263 16.25 -3.73 -15.78
C GLU A 263 14.74 -3.63 -16.05
N THR A 264 14.00 -2.95 -15.16
CA THR A 264 12.55 -2.93 -15.21
C THR A 264 12.03 -1.62 -15.79
N VAL A 265 11.28 -1.72 -16.89
CA VAL A 265 10.60 -0.58 -17.53
C VAL A 265 9.10 -0.83 -17.46
N ILE A 266 8.32 0.20 -17.12
CA ILE A 266 6.86 0.10 -17.18
C ILE A 266 6.27 1.27 -17.96
N ALA A 267 5.30 0.96 -18.82
CA ALA A 267 4.44 1.95 -19.46
C ALA A 267 3.01 1.81 -18.95
N THR A 268 2.45 2.92 -18.48
CA THR A 268 1.17 2.96 -17.78
C THR A 268 0.20 3.92 -18.46
N ASN A 269 -1.02 3.99 -17.93
CA ASN A 269 -1.92 5.07 -18.26
C ASN A 269 -1.32 6.44 -17.86
N ARG A 270 -1.68 7.49 -18.58
CA ARG A 270 -1.28 8.89 -18.28
C ARG A 270 -1.86 9.41 -16.98
N ALA A 271 -2.99 8.87 -16.54
CA ALA A 271 -3.64 9.22 -15.29
C ALA A 271 -3.02 8.50 -14.07
N LEU A 272 -1.75 8.09 -14.12
CA LEU A 272 -1.11 7.37 -13.02
C LEU A 272 -0.95 8.26 -11.77
N GLU A 273 -1.55 7.85 -10.66
CA GLU A 273 -1.57 8.54 -9.37
C GLU A 273 -0.73 7.82 -8.30
N VAL A 274 -0.16 6.66 -8.63
CA VAL A 274 0.55 5.78 -7.69
C VAL A 274 2.03 5.64 -8.04
N HIS A 275 2.86 5.43 -7.02
CA HIS A 275 4.28 5.17 -7.18
C HIS A 275 4.55 3.67 -7.35
N ILE A 276 5.43 3.32 -8.29
CA ILE A 276 5.82 1.93 -8.59
C ILE A 276 7.33 1.80 -8.33
N PRO A 277 7.75 1.52 -7.08
CA PRO A 277 9.16 1.50 -6.71
C PRO A 277 9.96 0.37 -7.37
N GLU A 278 9.29 -0.65 -7.90
CA GLU A 278 9.91 -1.77 -8.60
C GLU A 278 10.34 -1.43 -10.04
N ALA A 279 9.92 -0.28 -10.57
CA ALA A 279 10.29 0.18 -11.91
C ALA A 279 11.57 1.03 -11.87
N ASP A 280 12.60 0.63 -12.62
CA ASP A 280 13.79 1.46 -12.85
C ASP A 280 13.46 2.64 -13.79
N ARG A 281 12.53 2.43 -14.74
CA ARG A 281 11.97 3.48 -15.61
C ARG A 281 10.44 3.39 -15.71
N LEU A 282 9.76 4.53 -15.68
CA LEU A 282 8.30 4.64 -15.68
C LEU A 282 7.83 5.64 -16.73
N HIS A 283 6.92 5.21 -17.60
CA HIS A 283 6.41 5.96 -18.74
C HIS A 283 4.87 6.04 -18.72
N PRO A 284 4.28 7.11 -18.18
CA PRO A 284 2.83 7.30 -18.20
C PRO A 284 2.44 7.85 -19.58
N VAL A 285 2.15 6.96 -20.54
CA VAL A 285 2.05 7.31 -21.97
C VAL A 285 0.71 6.97 -22.61
N TYR A 286 -0.04 6.01 -22.08
CA TYR A 286 -1.30 5.57 -22.68
C TYR A 286 -2.48 6.48 -22.28
N TRP A 287 -3.25 6.93 -23.27
CA TRP A 287 -4.45 7.74 -23.07
C TRP A 287 -5.71 6.90 -22.80
N TYR A 288 -5.77 5.72 -23.39
CA TYR A 288 -6.89 4.81 -23.33
C TYR A 288 -6.53 3.62 -22.44
N ASP A 289 -7.51 3.08 -21.70
CA ASP A 289 -7.38 1.76 -21.09
C ASP A 289 -7.52 0.64 -22.14
N PHE A 290 -7.37 -0.62 -21.73
CA PHE A 290 -7.49 -1.74 -22.67
C PHE A 290 -8.91 -1.92 -23.24
N TRP A 291 -9.92 -1.26 -22.68
CA TRP A 291 -11.28 -1.22 -23.25
C TRP A 291 -11.46 -0.08 -24.27
N GLY A 292 -10.40 0.66 -24.58
CA GLY A 292 -10.42 1.82 -25.48
C GLY A 292 -11.08 3.06 -24.87
N ARG A 293 -11.25 3.11 -23.54
CA ARG A 293 -11.87 4.25 -22.85
C ARG A 293 -10.81 5.26 -22.46
N ASN A 294 -11.06 6.55 -22.74
CA ASN A 294 -10.23 7.63 -22.21
C ASN A 294 -10.63 7.91 -20.77
N ILE A 295 -9.92 7.29 -19.83
CA ILE A 295 -10.28 7.33 -18.41
C ILE A 295 -9.97 8.68 -17.74
N SER A 296 -9.23 9.57 -18.42
CA SER A 296 -9.03 10.97 -17.99
C SER A 296 -10.24 11.86 -18.30
N ILE A 297 -11.18 11.41 -19.14
CA ILE A 297 -12.39 12.15 -19.52
C ILE A 297 -13.62 11.24 -19.36
N PRO A 298 -14.19 11.14 -18.15
CA PRO A 298 -15.34 10.29 -17.89
C PRO A 298 -16.53 10.60 -18.80
N GLY A 299 -17.20 9.56 -19.30
CA GLY A 299 -18.42 9.68 -20.12
C GLY A 299 -18.19 9.83 -21.63
N LYS A 300 -16.94 9.88 -22.11
CA LYS A 300 -16.67 9.75 -23.55
C LYS A 300 -16.91 8.32 -24.04
N PRO A 301 -17.47 8.14 -25.25
CA PRO A 301 -17.55 6.84 -25.89
C PRO A 301 -16.16 6.26 -26.14
N VAL A 302 -16.08 4.92 -26.27
CA VAL A 302 -14.86 4.21 -26.67
C VAL A 302 -14.38 4.78 -28.00
N ALA A 303 -13.11 5.17 -28.06
CA ALA A 303 -12.54 5.79 -29.24
C ALA A 303 -12.28 4.70 -30.31
N ALA A 304 -12.77 4.93 -31.54
CA ALA A 304 -12.62 3.97 -32.64
C ALA A 304 -11.14 3.75 -33.04
N ASP A 305 -10.27 4.70 -32.72
CA ASP A 305 -8.83 4.70 -33.01
C ASP A 305 -7.96 4.32 -31.80
N ALA A 306 -8.56 3.87 -30.69
CA ALA A 306 -7.83 3.57 -29.45
C ALA A 306 -6.68 2.57 -29.67
N SER A 307 -6.90 1.53 -30.48
CA SER A 307 -5.88 0.50 -30.78
C SER A 307 -4.75 1.03 -31.65
N ALA A 308 -5.04 1.94 -32.59
CA ALA A 308 -4.00 2.62 -33.36
C ALA A 308 -3.12 3.50 -32.45
N HIS A 309 -3.74 4.19 -31.49
CA HIS A 309 -3.03 4.95 -30.46
C HIS A 309 -2.19 4.07 -29.54
N PHE A 310 -2.68 2.90 -29.13
CA PHE A 310 -1.93 1.92 -28.35
C PHE A 310 -0.66 1.48 -29.08
N VAL A 311 -0.79 1.09 -30.36
CA VAL A 311 0.35 0.64 -31.18
C VAL A 311 1.36 1.77 -31.42
N GLU A 312 0.90 2.96 -31.81
CA GLU A 312 1.80 4.09 -32.08
C GLU A 312 2.56 4.53 -30.81
N THR A 313 1.89 4.54 -29.66
CA THR A 313 2.52 4.87 -28.37
C THR A 313 3.55 3.81 -27.98
N THR A 314 3.19 2.54 -28.14
CA THR A 314 4.09 1.41 -27.88
C THR A 314 5.32 1.49 -28.79
N ARG A 315 5.14 1.74 -30.09
CA ARG A 315 6.23 1.90 -31.07
C ARG A 315 7.20 3.00 -30.66
N ARG A 316 6.69 4.17 -30.25
CA ARG A 316 7.53 5.29 -29.77
C ARG A 316 8.30 4.93 -28.51
N LEU A 317 7.66 4.24 -27.57
CA LEU A 317 8.32 3.76 -26.36
C LEU A 317 9.46 2.80 -26.68
N LEU A 318 9.23 1.76 -27.50
CA LEU A 318 10.27 0.78 -27.81
C LEU A 318 11.44 1.42 -28.57
N ALA A 319 11.16 2.41 -29.43
CA ALA A 319 12.19 3.18 -30.12
C ALA A 319 13.00 4.06 -29.16
N ALA A 320 12.34 4.78 -28.24
CA ALA A 320 13.01 5.60 -27.23
C ALA A 320 13.86 4.75 -26.27
N GLU A 321 13.36 3.57 -25.90
CA GLU A 321 14.09 2.62 -25.08
C GLU A 321 15.18 1.88 -25.88
N THR A 322 15.24 1.94 -27.21
CA THR A 322 16.19 1.16 -28.03
C THR A 322 16.16 -0.33 -27.69
N LEU A 323 14.97 -0.93 -27.66
CA LEU A 323 14.81 -2.36 -27.37
C LEU A 323 15.35 -3.23 -28.50
N GLY A 324 15.91 -4.38 -28.16
CA GLY A 324 16.45 -5.36 -29.09
C GLY A 324 16.04 -6.80 -28.72
N PRO A 325 16.60 -7.80 -29.43
CA PRO A 325 16.17 -9.21 -29.32
C PRO A 325 16.46 -9.87 -27.95
N ASN A 326 17.27 -9.24 -27.11
CA ASN A 326 17.56 -9.71 -25.76
C ASN A 326 16.60 -9.13 -24.70
N ASP A 327 15.71 -8.23 -25.08
CA ASP A 327 14.72 -7.63 -24.20
C ASP A 327 13.39 -8.37 -24.27
N GLU A 328 12.63 -8.30 -23.19
CA GLU A 328 11.31 -8.93 -23.01
C GLU A 328 10.25 -7.82 -22.96
N VAL A 329 9.15 -7.99 -23.70
CA VAL A 329 7.98 -7.12 -23.62
C VAL A 329 6.80 -7.93 -23.13
N PHE A 330 6.17 -7.48 -22.05
CA PHE A 330 5.05 -8.16 -21.44
C PHE A 330 3.81 -7.29 -21.38
N VAL A 331 2.71 -7.82 -21.92
CA VAL A 331 1.39 -7.18 -21.95
C VAL A 331 0.45 -8.01 -21.06
N PRO A 332 0.20 -7.62 -19.80
CA PRO A 332 -0.55 -8.40 -18.83
C PRO A 332 -2.05 -8.43 -19.10
N ASN A 333 -2.53 -7.55 -19.99
CA ASN A 333 -3.90 -7.48 -20.43
C ASN A 333 -3.98 -6.81 -21.80
N ILE A 334 -4.65 -7.44 -22.76
CA ILE A 334 -4.78 -6.95 -24.13
C ILE A 334 -6.19 -7.25 -24.66
N SER A 335 -6.80 -6.27 -25.33
CA SER A 335 -8.08 -6.46 -26.01
C SER A 335 -7.92 -7.12 -27.37
N ASP A 336 -9.02 -7.57 -27.96
CA ASP A 336 -9.01 -8.22 -29.28
C ASP A 336 -8.61 -7.23 -30.39
N THR A 337 -9.00 -5.97 -30.26
CA THR A 337 -8.66 -4.91 -31.22
C THR A 337 -7.21 -4.46 -31.06
N ASP A 338 -6.71 -4.36 -29.82
CA ASP A 338 -5.29 -4.06 -29.57
C ASP A 338 -4.40 -5.21 -30.03
N LEU A 339 -4.82 -6.45 -29.82
CA LEU A 339 -4.10 -7.64 -30.30
C LEU A 339 -4.04 -7.68 -31.83
N ALA A 340 -5.14 -7.36 -32.51
CA ALA A 340 -5.17 -7.30 -33.98
C ALA A 340 -4.23 -6.21 -34.51
N ALA A 341 -4.34 -4.98 -34.00
CA ALA A 341 -3.48 -3.88 -34.42
C ALA A 341 -1.99 -4.13 -34.09
N LEU A 342 -1.71 -4.71 -32.92
CA LEU A 342 -0.37 -5.11 -32.51
C LEU A 342 0.16 -6.22 -33.42
N SER A 343 -0.66 -7.21 -33.77
CA SER A 343 -0.29 -8.31 -34.66
C SER A 343 0.16 -7.79 -36.03
N ASP A 344 -0.64 -6.92 -36.65
CA ASP A 344 -0.32 -6.33 -37.96
C ASP A 344 1.02 -5.59 -37.94
N TRP A 345 1.25 -4.79 -36.89
CA TRP A 345 2.50 -4.07 -36.73
C TRP A 345 3.70 -4.99 -36.48
N LEU A 346 3.58 -5.98 -35.59
CA LEU A 346 4.65 -6.91 -35.28
C LEU A 346 5.07 -7.72 -36.51
N LEU A 347 4.10 -8.21 -37.29
CA LEU A 347 4.38 -8.96 -38.52
C LEU A 347 5.01 -8.08 -39.62
N ALA A 348 4.89 -6.76 -39.54
CA ALA A 348 5.58 -5.84 -40.44
C ALA A 348 7.05 -5.56 -40.04
N LEU A 349 7.48 -5.91 -38.82
CA LEU A 349 8.84 -5.65 -38.36
C LEU A 349 9.88 -6.48 -39.14
N PRO A 350 11.13 -5.98 -39.30
CA PRO A 350 12.22 -6.78 -39.84
C PRO A 350 12.54 -7.99 -38.94
N GLU A 351 12.80 -9.14 -39.57
CA GLU A 351 13.16 -10.38 -38.88
C GLU A 351 14.42 -10.21 -38.02
N GLY A 352 14.43 -10.86 -36.84
CA GLY A 352 15.57 -10.90 -35.93
C GLY A 352 15.85 -9.62 -35.14
N LYS A 353 15.04 -8.56 -35.31
CA LYS A 353 15.22 -7.28 -34.57
C LYS A 353 14.23 -7.07 -33.42
N SER A 354 13.16 -7.86 -33.36
CA SER A 354 12.13 -7.68 -32.32
C SER A 354 12.59 -8.21 -30.96
N PRO A 355 12.25 -7.55 -29.84
CA PRO A 355 12.24 -8.19 -28.53
C PRO A 355 11.28 -9.39 -28.53
N ARG A 356 11.37 -10.23 -27.49
CA ARG A 356 10.38 -11.31 -27.31
C ARG A 356 9.15 -10.75 -26.62
N TRP A 357 7.99 -11.19 -27.10
CA TRP A 357 6.69 -10.71 -26.64
C TRP A 357 5.98 -11.77 -25.82
N HIS A 358 5.43 -11.32 -24.71
CA HIS A 358 4.67 -12.12 -23.77
C HIS A 358 3.27 -11.50 -23.67
N LEU A 359 2.27 -12.15 -24.26
CA LEU A 359 0.92 -11.62 -24.37
C LEU A 359 -0.04 -12.43 -23.49
N PHE A 360 -0.64 -11.78 -22.50
CA PHE A 360 -1.54 -12.43 -21.55
C PHE A 360 -3.01 -12.25 -21.96
N ILE A 361 -3.68 -13.35 -22.28
CA ILE A 361 -5.09 -13.41 -22.70
C ILE A 361 -5.95 -13.84 -21.51
N ARG A 362 -6.75 -12.91 -20.99
CA ARG A 362 -7.51 -13.09 -19.73
C ARG A 362 -8.98 -13.46 -19.90
N HIS A 363 -9.48 -13.51 -21.12
CA HIS A 363 -10.91 -13.64 -21.40
C HIS A 363 -11.19 -14.87 -22.25
N ASP A 364 -12.35 -15.49 -22.05
CA ASP A 364 -12.86 -16.52 -22.95
C ASP A 364 -12.96 -16.01 -24.39
N LEU A 365 -12.94 -16.95 -25.34
CA LEU A 365 -13.43 -16.67 -26.68
C LEU A 365 -14.92 -16.33 -26.63
N PRO A 366 -15.35 -15.20 -27.21
CA PRO A 366 -16.76 -14.84 -27.20
C PRO A 366 -17.57 -15.86 -28.01
N LYS A 367 -18.78 -16.20 -27.54
CA LYS A 367 -19.69 -17.16 -28.19
C LYS A 367 -20.05 -16.76 -29.63
N THR A 368 -19.99 -15.45 -29.92
CA THR A 368 -20.15 -14.85 -31.23
C THR A 368 -19.08 -13.76 -31.40
N GLY A 369 -18.38 -13.73 -32.54
CA GLY A 369 -17.46 -12.62 -32.86
C GLY A 369 -16.00 -12.72 -32.37
N GLY A 370 -15.45 -13.93 -32.18
CA GLY A 370 -14.05 -14.14 -31.77
C GLY A 370 -13.02 -14.19 -32.90
N THR A 371 -13.42 -13.89 -34.14
CA THR A 371 -12.59 -14.12 -35.33
C THR A 371 -11.29 -13.33 -35.28
N SER A 372 -11.29 -12.08 -34.83
CA SER A 372 -10.09 -11.23 -34.81
C SER A 372 -9.03 -11.73 -33.83
N ARG A 373 -9.41 -12.19 -32.63
CA ARG A 373 -8.47 -12.79 -31.67
C ARG A 373 -7.84 -14.04 -32.27
N ILE A 374 -8.67 -14.93 -32.81
CA ILE A 374 -8.21 -16.20 -33.39
C ILE A 374 -7.23 -15.95 -34.53
N THR A 375 -7.59 -15.09 -35.49
CA THR A 375 -6.74 -14.78 -36.65
C THR A 375 -5.44 -14.12 -36.23
N SER A 376 -5.47 -13.21 -35.25
CA SER A 376 -4.26 -12.54 -34.75
C SER A 376 -3.31 -13.50 -34.04
N MET A 377 -3.85 -14.40 -33.19
CA MET A 377 -3.06 -15.43 -32.53
C MET A 377 -2.45 -16.40 -33.55
N GLN A 378 -3.23 -16.85 -34.54
CA GLN A 378 -2.76 -17.71 -35.63
C GLN A 378 -1.65 -17.04 -36.45
N ALA A 379 -1.83 -15.78 -36.82
CA ALA A 379 -0.86 -15.03 -37.60
C ALA A 379 0.48 -14.86 -36.84
N LEU A 380 0.42 -14.49 -35.55
CA LEU A 380 1.62 -14.40 -34.71
C LEU A 380 2.24 -15.77 -34.41
N GLY A 381 1.41 -16.81 -34.26
CA GLY A 381 1.86 -18.19 -34.09
C GLY A 381 2.63 -18.72 -35.31
N GLY A 382 2.12 -18.47 -36.52
CA GLY A 382 2.80 -18.81 -37.77
C GLY A 382 4.01 -17.93 -38.06
N GLY A 383 4.00 -16.67 -37.60
CA GLY A 383 5.08 -15.70 -37.74
C GLY A 383 6.18 -15.78 -36.66
N ARG A 384 6.20 -16.84 -35.83
CA ARG A 384 7.12 -16.95 -34.67
C ARG A 384 8.61 -16.85 -35.00
N SER A 385 9.02 -17.26 -36.20
CA SER A 385 10.41 -17.09 -36.66
C SER A 385 10.78 -15.62 -36.84
N ARG A 386 9.81 -14.78 -37.20
CA ARG A 386 9.98 -13.35 -37.45
C ARG A 386 9.90 -12.52 -36.18
N VAL A 387 8.92 -12.81 -35.34
CA VAL A 387 8.71 -12.16 -34.04
C VAL A 387 8.48 -13.24 -32.97
N PRO A 388 9.35 -13.36 -31.96
CA PRO A 388 9.15 -14.33 -30.89
C PRO A 388 7.96 -13.91 -30.02
N VAL A 389 6.85 -14.66 -30.09
CA VAL A 389 5.63 -14.40 -29.31
C VAL A 389 5.20 -15.63 -28.52
N THR A 390 5.00 -15.45 -27.22
CA THR A 390 4.41 -16.44 -26.31
C THR A 390 3.09 -15.92 -25.74
N PHE A 391 2.07 -16.78 -25.77
CA PHE A 391 0.75 -16.49 -25.22
C PHE A 391 0.59 -17.11 -23.83
N TYR A 392 -0.05 -16.37 -22.93
CA TYR A 392 -0.31 -16.79 -21.55
C TYR A 392 -1.78 -16.65 -21.18
N THR A 393 -2.23 -17.43 -20.20
CA THR A 393 -3.57 -17.30 -19.59
C THR A 393 -3.56 -17.76 -18.12
N ASP A 394 -4.65 -17.56 -17.39
CA ASP A 394 -4.75 -17.82 -15.95
C ASP A 394 -5.14 -19.26 -15.59
N THR A 395 -5.78 -20.01 -16.49
CA THR A 395 -6.25 -21.38 -16.20
C THR A 395 -5.97 -22.38 -17.32
N ALA A 396 -5.92 -23.67 -16.98
CA ALA A 396 -5.74 -24.73 -17.96
C ALA A 396 -6.92 -24.85 -18.94
N GLU A 397 -8.13 -24.54 -18.47
CA GLU A 397 -9.35 -24.55 -19.29
C GLU A 397 -9.31 -23.45 -20.36
N LEU A 398 -8.88 -22.24 -19.99
CA LEU A 398 -8.69 -21.14 -20.95
C LEU A 398 -7.58 -21.44 -21.93
N ALA A 399 -6.48 -22.07 -21.48
CA ALA A 399 -5.40 -22.48 -22.37
C ALA A 399 -5.91 -23.47 -23.41
N ALA A 400 -6.60 -24.53 -22.97
CA ALA A 400 -7.19 -25.54 -23.86
C ALA A 400 -8.21 -24.93 -24.83
N GLN A 401 -9.04 -23.98 -24.37
CA GLN A 401 -10.01 -23.28 -25.22
C GLN A 401 -9.31 -22.51 -26.36
N HIS A 402 -8.28 -21.73 -26.04
CA HIS A 402 -7.56 -20.94 -27.04
C HIS A 402 -6.70 -21.82 -27.96
N GLU A 403 -6.03 -22.85 -27.42
CA GLU A 403 -5.25 -23.81 -28.22
C GLU A 403 -6.14 -24.56 -29.21
N SER A 404 -7.30 -25.05 -28.77
CA SER A 404 -8.26 -25.74 -29.63
C SER A 404 -8.77 -24.85 -30.77
N ALA A 405 -9.03 -23.57 -30.50
CA ALA A 405 -9.54 -22.63 -31.50
C ALA A 405 -8.45 -22.10 -32.46
N THR A 406 -7.20 -21.98 -32.00
CA THR A 406 -6.14 -21.30 -32.76
C THR A 406 -5.08 -22.25 -33.31
N GLY A 407 -4.88 -23.42 -32.71
CA GLY A 407 -3.75 -24.30 -32.97
C GLY A 407 -2.41 -23.76 -32.44
N VAL A 408 -2.42 -22.67 -31.67
CA VAL A 408 -1.22 -22.00 -31.15
C VAL A 408 -1.06 -22.32 -29.66
N PRO A 409 0.13 -22.77 -29.20
CA PRO A 409 0.36 -23.08 -27.78
C PRO A 409 0.14 -21.88 -26.86
N VAL A 410 -0.55 -22.10 -25.74
CA VAL A 410 -0.87 -21.11 -24.69
C VAL A 410 -0.43 -21.64 -23.32
N THR A 411 0.44 -20.89 -22.64
CA THR A 411 1.00 -21.31 -21.35
C THR A 411 0.16 -20.81 -20.17
N VAL A 412 -0.15 -21.67 -19.22
CA VAL A 412 -0.78 -21.24 -17.95
C VAL A 412 0.26 -20.52 -17.10
N LEU A 413 -0.03 -19.27 -16.74
CA LEU A 413 0.81 -18.45 -15.86
C LEU A 413 -0.02 -18.03 -14.64
N PRO A 414 0.34 -18.46 -13.41
CA PRO A 414 -0.45 -18.16 -12.22
C PRO A 414 -0.42 -16.66 -11.92
N ILE A 415 -1.50 -16.16 -11.33
CA ILE A 415 -1.57 -14.77 -10.86
C ILE A 415 -0.60 -14.64 -9.68
N PRO A 416 0.39 -13.72 -9.75
CA PRO A 416 1.30 -13.50 -8.65
C PRO A 416 0.52 -12.85 -7.50
N VAL A 417 0.39 -13.59 -6.39
CA VAL A 417 -0.24 -13.12 -5.15
C VAL A 417 0.83 -13.00 -4.07
N SER A 418 0.68 -12.02 -3.18
CA SER A 418 1.52 -11.90 -2.00
C SER A 418 1.35 -13.14 -1.13
N ALA A 419 2.45 -13.85 -0.84
CA ALA A 419 2.47 -15.04 0.01
C ALA A 419 2.30 -14.73 1.51
N GLU A 420 1.93 -13.49 1.88
CA GLU A 420 1.65 -13.16 3.28
C GLU A 420 0.47 -14.01 3.75
N PRO A 421 0.64 -14.80 4.82
CA PRO A 421 -0.43 -15.64 5.32
C PRO A 421 -1.59 -14.75 5.75
N LEU A 422 -2.74 -14.92 5.09
CA LEU A 422 -4.01 -14.33 5.52
C LEU A 422 -4.17 -14.63 7.02
N ARG A 423 -4.27 -13.56 7.82
CA ARG A 423 -4.45 -13.68 9.29
C ARG A 423 -5.57 -14.68 9.57
N LYS A 424 -5.26 -15.72 10.36
CA LYS A 424 -6.28 -16.67 10.81
C LYS A 424 -7.44 -15.90 11.46
N PRO A 425 -8.71 -16.16 11.07
CA PRO A 425 -9.85 -15.48 11.67
C PRO A 425 -9.92 -15.79 13.18
N ARG A 426 -10.31 -14.78 13.97
CA ARG A 426 -10.57 -14.93 15.42
C ARG A 426 -11.83 -15.78 15.65
N LYS A 427 -11.89 -16.43 16.83
CA LYS A 427 -12.90 -17.39 17.33
C LYS A 427 -14.34 -17.20 16.80
N ARG A 428 -15.01 -18.33 16.53
CA ARG A 428 -16.43 -18.49 16.13
C ARG A 428 -17.35 -17.43 16.77
N SER A 429 -17.89 -16.56 15.93
CA SER A 429 -18.92 -15.58 16.27
C SER A 429 -20.31 -16.25 16.20
N ARG A 430 -21.27 -15.84 17.04
CA ARG A 430 -22.70 -16.24 16.95
C ARG A 430 -23.46 -15.51 15.81
N ARG A 431 -22.75 -14.90 14.87
CA ARG A 431 -23.34 -14.16 13.74
C ARG A 431 -23.70 -15.13 12.60
N PRO A 432 -24.67 -14.79 11.73
CA PRO A 432 -24.98 -15.56 10.53
C PRO A 432 -23.72 -15.88 9.72
N TRP A 433 -23.72 -17.06 9.11
CA TRP A 433 -22.70 -17.42 8.14
C TRP A 433 -22.78 -16.46 6.97
N ARG A 434 -21.65 -15.83 6.63
CA ARG A 434 -21.55 -15.00 5.45
C ARG A 434 -20.88 -15.79 4.34
N VAL A 435 -21.65 -16.06 3.30
CA VAL A 435 -21.15 -16.54 2.01
C VAL A 435 -20.75 -15.30 1.23
N THR A 436 -19.65 -15.35 0.49
CA THR A 436 -19.25 -14.26 -0.38
C THR A 436 -18.62 -14.88 -1.61
N TYR A 437 -19.11 -14.52 -2.80
CA TYR A 437 -18.48 -14.87 -4.05
C TYR A 437 -17.36 -13.86 -4.32
N LEU A 438 -16.12 -14.32 -4.28
CA LEU A 438 -14.93 -13.50 -4.53
C LEU A 438 -14.37 -13.86 -5.90
N GLY A 439 -14.40 -12.92 -6.84
CA GLY A 439 -13.84 -13.07 -8.18
C GLY A 439 -14.75 -12.53 -9.28
N ASP A 440 -14.21 -12.44 -10.50
CA ASP A 440 -14.96 -12.03 -11.69
C ASP A 440 -16.05 -13.03 -12.06
N ALA A 441 -17.18 -12.51 -12.53
CA ALA A 441 -18.29 -13.30 -13.04
C ALA A 441 -17.91 -14.04 -14.34
N ARG A 442 -17.49 -15.31 -14.22
CA ARG A 442 -17.12 -16.15 -15.38
C ARG A 442 -17.74 -17.55 -15.31
N THR A 443 -17.95 -18.18 -16.46
CA THR A 443 -18.72 -19.42 -16.59
C THR A 443 -18.00 -20.60 -15.92
N GLU A 444 -16.72 -20.74 -16.22
CA GLU A 444 -15.79 -21.72 -15.67
C GLU A 444 -15.53 -21.54 -14.17
N LYS A 445 -15.73 -20.32 -13.64
CA LYS A 445 -15.63 -20.03 -12.20
C LYS A 445 -16.93 -20.29 -11.44
N GLY A 446 -17.88 -21.01 -12.06
CA GLY A 446 -19.14 -21.40 -11.44
C GLY A 446 -20.12 -20.23 -11.20
N TYR A 447 -19.88 -19.04 -11.76
CA TYR A 447 -20.80 -17.90 -11.63
C TYR A 447 -22.25 -18.24 -12.01
N PRO A 448 -22.52 -19.02 -13.09
CA PRO A 448 -23.89 -19.41 -13.44
C PRO A 448 -24.60 -20.28 -12.39
N LEU A 449 -23.86 -20.86 -11.44
CA LEU A 449 -24.42 -21.70 -10.37
C LEU A 449 -24.92 -20.87 -9.18
N LEU A 450 -24.51 -19.60 -9.04
CA LEU A 450 -24.90 -18.75 -7.91
C LEU A 450 -26.42 -18.64 -7.72
N PRO A 451 -27.26 -18.45 -8.76
CA PRO A 451 -28.70 -18.41 -8.60
C PRO A 451 -29.29 -19.72 -8.04
N ALA A 452 -28.73 -20.88 -8.40
CA ALA A 452 -29.17 -22.17 -7.87
C ALA A 452 -28.80 -22.30 -6.38
N ILE A 453 -27.56 -21.94 -6.03
CA ILE A 453 -27.06 -21.96 -4.64
C ILE A 453 -27.91 -21.06 -3.73
N VAL A 454 -28.27 -19.86 -4.20
CA VAL A 454 -29.14 -18.93 -3.44
C VAL A 454 -30.53 -19.53 -3.23
N ARG A 455 -31.12 -20.16 -4.26
CA ARG A 455 -32.43 -20.82 -4.17
C ARG A 455 -32.41 -21.98 -3.18
N GLU A 456 -31.39 -22.83 -3.24
CA GLU A 456 -31.23 -23.98 -2.34
C GLU A 456 -30.99 -23.56 -0.87
N CYS A 457 -30.46 -22.35 -0.64
CA CYS A 457 -30.21 -21.81 0.69
C CYS A 457 -31.32 -20.87 1.21
N ALA A 458 -32.46 -20.74 0.51
CA ALA A 458 -33.48 -19.72 0.79
C ALA A 458 -34.02 -19.78 2.25
N ASP A 459 -34.24 -20.97 2.79
CA ASP A 459 -34.72 -21.15 4.17
C ASP A 459 -33.69 -20.70 5.23
N LEU A 460 -32.39 -20.92 4.95
CA LEU A 460 -31.29 -20.50 5.81
C LEU A 460 -31.07 -18.98 5.77
N ILE A 461 -31.32 -18.36 4.61
CA ILE A 461 -31.30 -16.90 4.45
C ILE A 461 -32.46 -16.28 5.24
N THR A 462 -33.68 -16.80 5.06
CA THR A 462 -34.89 -16.29 5.70
C THR A 462 -34.83 -16.41 7.23
N SER A 463 -34.26 -17.50 7.74
CA SER A 463 -34.06 -17.72 9.18
C SER A 463 -32.89 -16.94 9.80
N GLY A 464 -32.15 -16.15 9.01
CA GLY A 464 -31.03 -15.35 9.49
C GLY A 464 -29.82 -16.18 9.93
N ILE A 465 -29.74 -17.45 9.50
CA ILE A 465 -28.60 -18.35 9.76
C ILE A 465 -27.49 -18.09 8.73
N LEU A 466 -27.88 -17.70 7.51
CA LEU A 466 -26.98 -17.49 6.39
C LEU A 466 -27.26 -16.13 5.72
N SER A 467 -26.21 -15.48 5.24
CA SER A 467 -26.26 -14.26 4.44
C SER A 467 -25.31 -14.41 3.26
N PHE A 468 -25.71 -13.93 2.08
CA PHE A 468 -24.83 -13.82 0.90
C PHE A 468 -24.20 -12.43 0.81
#